data_AF-A0A3M8AP62-F1
#
_entry.id   AF-A0A3M8AP62-F1
#
_cell.length_a   1.000
_cell.length_b   1.000
_cell.length_c   1.000
_cell.angle_alpha   90.00
_cell.angle_beta   90.00
_cell.angle_gamma   90.00
#
_symmetry.space_group_name_H-M   'P 1'
#
loop_
_entity.id
_entity.type
_entity.pdbx_description
1 polymer ?
#
loop_
_entity_poly.entity_id
_entity_poly.type
_entity_poly.pdbx_seq_one_letter_code
_entity_poly.pdbx_strand_id
1 'polypeptide(L)' 'MSKLPLWVSVTAIIVIVMAVTSLLIDVPFLEILNTLGLVVLMVSLGAFAWNKNKARAYTFLGVSMFLVFVLAFQIFTL' A
#
# COMPACT_ATOMS: atom_id res chain seq x y z
N MET A 1 7.38 -11.12 24.89
CA MET A 1 6.79 -10.02 24.08
C MET A 1 7.60 -9.88 22.80
N SER A 2 7.14 -10.50 21.73
CA SER A 2 7.73 -10.38 20.39
C SER A 2 7.56 -8.94 19.92
N LYS A 3 8.67 -8.18 19.88
CA LYS A 3 8.67 -6.81 19.33
C LYS A 3 8.16 -6.92 17.89
N LEU A 4 6.99 -6.34 17.61
CA LEU A 4 6.52 -6.15 16.25
C LEU A 4 7.67 -5.54 15.44
N PRO A 5 7.99 -6.06 14.25
CA PRO A 5 9.02 -5.47 13.42
C PRO A 5 8.72 -3.98 13.26
N LEU A 6 9.71 -3.11 13.45
CA LEU A 6 9.54 -1.65 13.37
C LEU A 6 8.75 -1.23 12.12
N TRP A 7 8.99 -1.94 11.01
CA TRP A 7 8.28 -1.77 9.75
C TRP A 7 6.76 -1.93 9.86
N VAL A 8 6.26 -2.87 10.67
CA VAL A 8 4.83 -3.11 10.88
C VAL A 8 4.18 -1.95 11.66
N SER A 9 4.87 -1.44 12.69
CA SER A 9 4.39 -0.26 13.43
C SER A 9 4.32 0.97 12.52
N VAL A 10 5.33 1.19 11.68
CA VAL A 10 5.35 2.32 10.75
C VAL A 10 4.22 2.19 9.72
N THR A 11 4.01 1.01 9.13
CA THR A 11 2.89 0.78 8.21
C THR A 11 1.53 0.97 8.87
N ALA A 12 1.38 0.54 10.13
CA ALA A 12 0.12 0.70 10.86
C ALA A 12 -0.19 2.18 11.13
N ILE A 13 0.82 2.98 11.50
CA ILE A 13 0.66 4.43 11.68
C ILE A 13 0.24 5.09 10.37
N ILE A 14 0.88 4.73 9.26
CA ILE A 14 0.53 5.28 7.94
C ILE A 14 -0.91 4.93 7.57
N VAL A 15 -1.34 3.68 7.76
CA VAL A 15 -2.72 3.25 7.51
C VAL A 15 -3.74 3.99 8.39
N ILE A 16 -3.42 4.22 9.67
CA ILE A 16 -4.30 4.95 10.58
C ILE A 16 -4.41 6.42 10.14
N VAL A 17 -3.31 7.06 9.80
CA VAL A 17 -3.31 8.43 9.26
C VAL A 17 -4.17 8.47 7.99
N MET A 18 -4.02 7.51 7.08
CA MET A 18 -4.83 7.43 5.88
C MET A 18 -6.33 7.28 6.19
N ALA A 19 -6.69 6.42 7.14
CA ALA A 19 -8.07 6.20 7.56
C ALA A 19 -8.70 7.43 8.26
N VAL A 20 -7.92 8.26 8.96
CA VAL A 20 -8.43 9.51 9.54
C VAL A 20 -8.60 10.58 8.46
N THR A 21 -7.63 10.68 7.54
CA THR A 21 -7.66 11.69 6.47
C THR A 21 -8.78 11.39 5.46
N SER A 22 -9.08 10.10 5.27
CA SER A 22 -10.24 9.56 4.55
C SER A 22 -11.59 10.09 5.00
N LEU A 23 -11.78 10.21 6.31
CA LEU A 23 -13.06 10.63 6.89
C LEU A 23 -13.32 12.14 6.72
N LEU A 24 -12.30 12.89 6.31
CA LEU A 24 -12.31 14.35 6.29
C LEU A 24 -12.33 14.96 4.87
N ILE A 25 -12.06 14.19 3.82
CA ILE A 25 -11.83 14.73 2.47
C ILE A 25 -12.70 14.02 1.43
N ASP A 26 -13.31 14.82 0.54
CA ASP A 26 -14.17 14.42 -0.57
C ASP A 26 -13.63 13.19 -1.33
N VAL A 27 -14.59 12.31 -1.63
CA VAL A 27 -14.54 10.96 -2.22
C VAL A 27 -13.33 10.62 -3.12
N PRO A 28 -12.86 11.47 -4.05
CA PRO A 28 -11.68 11.17 -4.88
C PRO A 28 -10.32 11.11 -4.15
N PHE A 29 -10.10 11.94 -3.13
CA PHE A 29 -8.81 11.96 -2.43
C PHE A 29 -8.59 10.69 -1.60
N LEU A 30 -9.69 10.15 -1.07
CA LEU A 30 -9.70 8.91 -0.33
C LEU A 30 -9.37 7.71 -1.23
N GLU A 31 -9.91 7.66 -2.45
CA GLU A 31 -9.54 6.61 -3.41
C GLU A 31 -8.03 6.59 -3.67
N ILE A 32 -7.43 7.74 -3.96
CA ILE A 32 -5.98 7.89 -4.19
C ILE A 32 -5.19 7.38 -2.97
N LEU A 33 -5.63 7.75 -1.77
CA LEU A 33 -4.96 7.37 -0.52
C LEU A 33 -5.07 5.87 -0.24
N ASN A 34 -6.22 5.27 -0.51
CA ASN A 34 -6.44 3.83 -0.37
C ASN A 34 -5.59 3.03 -1.38
N THR A 35 -5.54 3.49 -2.64
CA THR A 35 -4.70 2.89 -3.68
C THR A 35 -3.21 2.98 -3.28
N LEU A 36 -2.77 4.11 -2.73
CA LEU A 36 -1.42 4.28 -2.16
C LEU A 36 -1.12 3.28 -1.04
N GLY A 37 -2.05 3.12 -0.09
CA GLY A 37 -1.90 2.15 0.99
C GLY A 37 -1.76 0.71 0.48
N LEU A 38 -2.56 0.33 -0.50
CA LEU A 38 -2.50 -0.98 -1.16
C LEU A 38 -1.17 -1.19 -1.90
N VAL A 39 -0.66 -0.17 -2.60
CA VAL A 39 0.66 -0.22 -3.25
C VAL A 39 1.73 -0.56 -2.21
N VAL A 40 1.79 0.19 -1.11
CA VAL A 40 2.81 0.02 -0.06
C VAL A 40 2.73 -1.37 0.56
N LEU A 41 1.52 -1.84 0.88
CA LEU A 41 1.31 -3.18 1.43
C LEU A 41 1.79 -4.27 0.47
N MET A 42 1.48 -4.15 -0.82
CA MET A 42 1.89 -5.14 -1.82
C MET A 42 3.39 -5.12 -2.11
N VAL A 43 4.05 -3.94 -2.12
CA VAL A 43 5.52 -3.87 -2.17
C VAL A 43 6.12 -4.54 -0.94
N SER A 44 5.60 -4.25 0.25
CA SER A 44 6.09 -4.84 1.50
C SER A 44 5.95 -6.37 1.52
N LEU A 45 4.78 -6.88 1.09
CA LEU A 45 4.52 -8.30 0.98
C LEU A 45 5.39 -8.96 -0.08
N GLY A 46 5.60 -8.30 -1.22
CA GLY A 46 6.52 -8.75 -2.27
C GLY A 46 7.96 -8.84 -1.76
N ALA A 47 8.44 -7.80 -1.08
CA ALA A 47 9.78 -7.78 -0.47
C ALA A 47 9.96 -8.87 0.59
N PHE A 48 8.95 -9.08 1.45
CA PHE A 48 8.98 -10.15 2.45
C PHE A 48 8.91 -11.55 1.84
N ALA A 49 8.09 -11.72 0.81
CA ALA A 49 7.96 -12.97 0.07
C ALA A 49 9.21 -13.28 -0.76
N TRP A 50 10.04 -12.30 -1.12
CA TRP A 50 11.23 -12.47 -1.95
C TRP A 50 12.19 -13.53 -1.42
N ASN A 51 12.38 -13.59 -0.09
CA ASN A 51 13.28 -14.55 0.54
C ASN A 51 12.65 -15.94 0.74
N LYS A 52 11.32 -16.03 0.83
CA LYS A 52 10.61 -17.29 1.11
C LYS A 52 10.10 -17.99 -0.16
N ASN A 53 9.59 -17.23 -1.12
CA ASN A 53 9.00 -17.74 -2.35
C ASN A 53 9.04 -16.66 -3.44
N LYS A 54 10.08 -16.73 -4.29
CA LYS A 54 10.33 -15.76 -5.36
C LYS A 54 9.14 -15.62 -6.33
N ALA A 55 8.47 -16.72 -6.69
CA ALA A 55 7.32 -16.66 -7.61
C ALA A 55 6.17 -15.83 -7.05
N ARG A 56 5.87 -15.98 -5.75
CA ARG A 56 4.86 -15.15 -5.07
C ARG A 56 5.31 -13.70 -4.90
N ALA A 57 6.60 -13.48 -4.69
CA ALA A 57 7.17 -12.13 -4.61
C ALA A 57 6.99 -11.35 -5.91
N TYR A 58 7.24 -12.00 -7.06
CA TYR A 58 7.00 -11.39 -8.38
C TYR A 58 5.52 -11.08 -8.62
N THR A 59 4.58 -11.94 -8.17
CA THR A 59 3.16 -11.63 -8.29
C THR A 59 2.75 -10.41 -7.46
N PHE A 60 3.25 -10.29 -6.22
CA PHE A 60 2.94 -9.13 -5.37
C PHE A 60 3.57 -7.83 -5.91
N LEU A 61 4.80 -7.91 -6.43
CA LEU A 61 5.44 -6.78 -7.10
C LEU A 61 4.72 -6.37 -8.39
N GLY A 62 4.27 -7.33 -9.20
CA GLY A 62 3.48 -7.07 -10.41
C GLY A 62 2.14 -6.39 -10.11
N VAL A 63 1.41 -6.89 -9.09
CA VAL A 63 0.16 -6.27 -8.62
C VAL A 63 0.41 -4.85 -8.09
N SER A 64 1.50 -4.64 -7.35
CA SER A 64 1.89 -3.31 -6.89
C SER A 64 2.17 -2.35 -8.05
N MET A 65 2.88 -2.80 -9.08
CA MET A 65 3.16 -2.00 -10.28
C MET A 65 1.88 -1.60 -11.01
N PHE A 66 0.91 -2.51 -11.10
CA PHE A 66 -0.42 -2.21 -11.65
C PHE A 66 -1.20 -1.20 -10.79
N LEU A 67 -1.14 -1.32 -9.47
CA LEU A 67 -1.78 -0.36 -8.56
C LEU A 67 -1.16 1.04 -8.66
N VAL A 68 0.15 1.16 -8.90
CA VAL A 68 0.81 2.45 -9.19
C VAL A 68 0.29 3.07 -10.49
N PHE A 69 0.06 2.25 -11.52
CA PHE A 69 -0.54 2.72 -12.77
C PHE A 69 -1.98 3.21 -12.56
N VAL A 70 -2.79 2.47 -11.80
CA VAL A 70 -4.16 2.88 -11.44
C VAL A 70 -4.14 4.19 -10.64
N LEU A 71 -3.22 4.32 -9.69
CA LEU A 71 -3.02 5.55 -8.92
C LEU A 71 -2.69 6.74 -9.82
N ALA A 72 -1.77 6.57 -10.76
CA ALA A 72 -1.40 7.63 -11.71
C ALA A 72 -2.59 8.04 -12.59
N PHE A 73 -3.41 7.07 -13.01
CA PHE A 73 -4.62 7.32 -13.78
C PHE A 73 -5.69 8.07 -12.97
N GLN A 74 -5.89 7.69 -11.70
CA GLN A 74 -6.80 8.38 -10.78
C GLN A 74 -6.38 9.84 -10.58
N ILE A 75 -5.07 10.10 -10.39
CA ILE A 75 -4.54 11.47 -10.26
C ILE A 75 -4.76 12.29 -11.54
N PHE A 76 -4.63 11.67 -12.72
CA PHE A 76 -4.82 12.35 -14.01
C PHE A 76 -6.29 12.63 -14.37
N THR A 77 -7.23 11.92 -13.76
CA THR A 77 -8.67 11.99 -14.07
C THR A 77 -9.47 12.79 -13.04
N LEU A 78 -8.83 13.19 -11.93
CA LEU A 78 -9.33 14.20 -10.99
C LEU A 78 -9.31 15.60 -11.61
#